data_AF-K4KIE7-F1
#
_entry.id   AF-K4KIE7-F1
#
_cell.length_a   1.000
_cell.length_b   1.000
_cell.length_c   1.000
_cell.angle_alpha   90.00
_cell.angle_beta   90.00
_cell.angle_gamma   90.00
#
_symmetry.space_group_name_H-M   'P 1'
#
loop_
_entity.id
_entity.type
_entity.pdbx_description
1 polymer ?
#
loop_
_entity_poly.entity_id
_entity_poly.type
_entity_poly.pdbx_seq_one_letter_code
_entity_poly.pdbx_strand_id
1 'polypeptide(L)'
;MSAIKRIIVLFLLLLFGILGAWFGWVNRTQVELNLLGVTSVELSLGIIVLGALSFGVFAGLAVAQISVYQLRLKNRSLTKKLSYNQGKAD
;
A
#
# COMPACT_ATOMS: atom_id res chain seq x y z
N MET A 1 -17.43 8.44 -5.99
CA MET A 1 -17.17 8.05 -4.58
C MET A 1 -18.14 8.86 -3.71
N SER A 2 -18.97 8.24 -2.86
CA SER A 2 -19.93 8.96 -2.01
C SER A 2 -19.22 9.98 -1.11
N ALA A 3 -19.82 11.16 -0.89
CA ALA A 3 -19.25 12.24 -0.06
C ALA A 3 -18.83 11.75 1.34
N ILE A 4 -19.60 10.83 1.92
CA ILE A 4 -19.33 10.20 3.22
C ILE A 4 -18.01 9.42 3.18
N LYS A 5 -17.76 8.63 2.13
CA LYS A 5 -16.50 7.88 1.96
C LYS A 5 -15.31 8.82 1.85
N ARG A 6 -15.48 9.98 1.19
CA ARG A 6 -14.41 10.98 1.05
C ARG A 6 -14.05 11.62 2.40
N ILE A 7 -15.04 11.95 3.22
CA ILE A 7 -14.85 12.51 4.57
C ILE A 7 -14.16 11.50 5.49
N ILE A 8 -14.58 10.23 5.48
CA ILE A 8 -13.96 9.18 6.28
C ILE A 8 -12.49 8.99 5.90
N VAL A 9 -12.18 8.96 4.60
CA VAL A 9 -10.79 8.84 4.12
C VAL A 9 -9.95 10.04 4.54
N LEU A 10 -10.48 11.26 4.41
CA LEU A 10 -9.79 12.48 4.86
C LEU A 10 -9.52 12.45 6.37
N PHE A 11 -10.52 12.06 7.17
CA PHE A 11 -10.37 11.96 8.62
C PHE A 11 -9.30 10.93 9.01
N LEU A 12 -9.31 9.74 8.41
CA LEU A 12 -8.29 8.72 8.64
C LEU A 12 -6.90 9.22 8.26
N LEU A 13 -6.77 9.89 7.12
CA LEU A 13 -5.49 10.41 6.66
C LEU A 13 -4.92 11.45 7.64
N LEU A 14 -5.78 12.32 8.15
CA LEU A 14 -5.42 13.32 9.16
C LEU A 14 -5.02 12.66 10.49
N LEU A 15 -5.78 11.67 10.95
CA LEU A 15 -5.49 10.89 12.16
C LEU A 15 -4.14 10.19 12.05
N PHE A 16 -3.88 9.46 10.96
CA PHE A 16 -2.61 8.78 10.73
C PHE A 16 -1.44 9.77 10.60
N GLY A 17 -1.66 10.94 9.99
CA GLY A 17 -0.65 11.99 9.91
C GLY A 17 -0.25 12.52 11.29
N ILE A 18 -1.23 12.81 12.15
CA ILE A 18 -0.98 13.27 13.52
C ILE A 18 -0.28 12.18 14.35
N LEU A 19 -0.76 10.93 14.28
CA LEU A 19 -0.15 9.82 15.00
C LEU A 19 1.29 9.55 14.53
N GLY A 20 1.55 9.62 13.22
CA GLY A 20 2.89 9.45 12.67
C GLY A 20 3.85 10.56 13.12
N ALA A 21 3.41 11.82 13.08
CA ALA A 21 4.20 12.95 13.55
C ALA A 21 4.47 12.89 15.06
N TRP A 22 3.45 12.56 15.86
CA TRP A 22 3.58 12.36 17.31
C TRP A 22 4.54 11.22 17.62
N PHE A 23 4.39 10.07 16.97
CA PHE A 23 5.25 8.91 17.14
C PHE A 23 6.71 9.23 16.78
N GLY A 24 6.94 9.93 15.67
CA GLY A 24 8.28 10.36 15.27
C GLY A 24 8.90 11.40 16.21
N TRP A 25 8.09 12.23 16.86
CA TRP A 25 8.55 13.17 17.89
C TRP A 25 8.99 12.45 19.17
N VAL A 26 8.19 11.49 19.64
CA VAL A 26 8.47 10.74 20.88
C VAL A 26 9.64 9.75 20.69
N ASN A 27 9.76 9.13 19.51
CA ASN A 27 10.75 8.09 19.24
C ASN A 27 11.93 8.61 18.42
N ARG A 28 12.54 9.70 18.89
CA ARG A 28 13.79 10.26 18.32
C ARG A 28 15.06 9.54 18.76
N THR A 29 14.93 8.48 19.55
CA THR A 29 16.06 7.64 19.97
C THR A 29 16.80 7.15 18.73
N GLN A 30 18.09 7.50 18.67
CA GLN A 30 18.99 7.04 17.61
C GLN A 30 19.32 5.57 17.86
N VAL A 31 19.18 4.76 16.83
CA VAL A 31 19.54 3.36 16.83
C VAL A 31 20.64 3.17 15.79
N GLU A 32 21.73 2.56 16.22
CA GLU A 32 22.80 2.16 15.32
C GLU A 32 22.34 0.95 14.49
N LEU A 33 22.21 1.15 13.18
CA LEU A 33 21.99 0.05 12.25
C LEU A 33 23.34 -0.51 11.81
N ASN A 34 23.69 -1.69 12.33
CA ASN A 34 24.83 -2.44 11.83
C ASN A 34 24.40 -3.21 10.57
N LEU A 35 24.55 -2.55 9.42
CA LEU A 35 24.25 -3.13 8.11
C LEU A 35 25.48 -3.90 7.60
N LEU A 36 25.64 -5.15 8.05
CA LEU A 36 26.52 -6.18 7.48
C LEU A 36 27.87 -5.61 6.94
N GLY A 37 28.62 -4.91 7.80
CA GLY A 37 29.98 -4.47 7.51
C GLY A 37 30.15 -3.07 6.89
N VAL A 38 29.06 -2.32 6.66
CA VAL A 38 29.13 -0.89 6.30
C VAL A 38 28.85 -0.04 7.53
N THR A 39 29.63 1.04 7.67
CA THR A 39 29.58 2.06 8.73
C THR A 39 28.21 2.22 9.37
N SER A 40 28.18 2.15 10.70
CA SER A 40 26.99 2.35 11.53
C SER A 40 26.29 3.64 11.15
N VAL A 41 25.15 3.53 10.47
CA VAL A 41 24.30 4.68 10.19
C VAL A 41 23.37 4.84 11.37
N GLU A 42 23.54 5.92 12.14
CA GLU A 42 22.60 6.29 13.18
C GLU A 42 21.32 6.80 12.54
N LEU A 43 20.27 5.99 12.61
CA LEU A 43 18.93 6.39 12.20
C LEU A 43 18.02 6.46 13.42
N SER A 44 17.12 7.44 13.42
CA SER A 44 16.05 7.50 14.41
C SER A 44 15.15 6.28 14.28
N LEU A 45 14.81 5.64 15.40
CA LEU A 45 13.85 4.54 15.47
C LEU A 45 12.53 4.91 14.79
N GLY A 46 12.09 6.16 14.94
CA GLY A 46 10.90 6.68 14.26
C GLY A 46 10.98 6.58 12.74
N ILE A 47 12.15 6.84 12.13
CA ILE A 47 12.35 6.74 10.69
C ILE A 47 12.30 5.28 10.24
N ILE A 48 12.93 4.38 10.99
CA ILE A 48 12.95 2.95 10.68
C ILE A 48 11.54 2.36 10.70
N VAL A 49 10.77 2.66 11.76
CA VAL A 49 9.41 2.16 11.94
C VAL A 49 8.47 2.74 10.89
N LEU A 50 8.51 4.06 10.66
CA LEU A 50 7.70 4.70 9.63
C LEU A 50 8.07 4.20 8.23
N GLY A 51 9.36 3.99 7.96
CA GLY A 51 9.85 3.42 6.70
C GLY A 51 9.34 2.00 6.48
N ALA A 52 9.43 1.14 7.50
CA ALA A 52 8.94 -0.24 7.42
C ALA A 52 7.42 -0.32 7.20
N LEU A 53 6.65 0.50 7.93
CA LEU A 53 5.20 0.58 7.75
C LEU A 53 4.83 1.09 6.35
N SER A 54 5.48 2.17 5.90
CA SER A 54 5.25 2.72 4.57
C SER A 54 5.58 1.70 3.48
N PHE A 55 6.72 1.01 3.60
CA PHE A 55 7.12 -0.04 2.67
C PHE A 55 6.08 -1.16 2.61
N GLY A 56 5.59 -1.63 3.77
CA GLY A 56 4.53 -2.64 3.84
C GLY A 56 3.24 -2.20 3.12
N VAL A 57 2.82 -0.95 3.30
CA VAL A 57 1.64 -0.39 2.61
C VAL A 57 1.85 -0.36 1.10
N PHE A 58 3.00 0.13 0.62
CA PHE A 58 3.29 0.17 -0.81
C PHE A 58 3.39 -1.22 -1.43
N ALA A 59 4.04 -2.17 -0.75
CA ALA A 59 4.12 -3.56 -1.18
C ALA A 59 2.72 -4.21 -1.25
N GLY A 60 1.89 -4.02 -0.22
CA GLY A 60 0.51 -4.51 -0.21
C GLY A 60 -0.33 -3.93 -1.33
N LEU A 61 -0.22 -2.63 -1.60
CA LEU A 61 -0.90 -1.97 -2.72
C LEU A 61 -0.44 -2.51 -4.07
N ALA A 62 0.86 -2.75 -4.25
CA ALA A 62 1.39 -3.33 -5.48
C ALA A 62 0.79 -4.73 -5.74
N VAL A 63 0.76 -5.60 -4.72
CA VAL A 63 0.16 -6.94 -4.82
C VAL A 63 -1.33 -6.88 -5.13
N ALA A 64 -2.06 -5.95 -4.51
CA ALA A 64 -3.48 -5.74 -4.78
C ALA A 64 -3.74 -5.31 -6.23
N GLN A 65 -2.94 -4.39 -6.77
CA GLN A 65 -3.05 -3.93 -8.15
C GLN A 65 -2.78 -5.06 -9.16
N ILE A 66 -1.76 -5.88 -8.90
CA ILE A 66 -1.46 -7.06 -9.74
C ILE A 66 -2.65 -8.01 -9.77
N SER A 67 -3.24 -8.29 -8.61
CA SER A 67 -4.42 -9.15 -8.49
C SER A 67 -5.61 -8.62 -9.32
N VAL A 68 -5.92 -7.33 -9.18
CA VAL A 68 -7.00 -6.68 -9.94
C VAL A 68 -6.74 -6.73 -11.45
N TYR A 69 -5.49 -6.52 -11.87
CA TYR A 69 -5.12 -6.59 -13.28
C TYR A 69 -5.33 -7.99 -13.86
N GLN A 70 -4.89 -9.04 -13.16
CA GLN A 70 -5.13 -10.43 -13.57
C GLN A 70 -6.62 -10.76 -13.67
N LEU A 71 -7.42 -10.31 -12.69
CA LEU A 71 -8.87 -10.46 -12.71
C LEU A 71 -9.50 -9.78 -13.94
N ARG A 72 -9.08 -8.56 -14.28
CA ARG A 72 -9.57 -7.85 -15.48
C ARG A 72 -9.22 -8.58 -16.78
N LEU A 73 -8.02 -9.14 -16.89
CA LEU A 73 -7.61 -9.92 -18.06
C LEU A 73 -8.45 -11.19 -18.20
N LYS A 74 -8.63 -11.94 -17.10
CA LYS A 74 -9.44 -13.16 -17.08
C LYS A 74 -10.90 -12.86 -17.44
N ASN A 75 -11.45 -11.76 -16.91
CA ASN A 75 -12.81 -11.34 -17.22
C ASN A 75 -12.96 -11.00 -18.72
N ARG A 76 -12.04 -10.22 -19.30
CA ARG A 76 -12.03 -9.93 -20.74
C ARG A 76 -11.96 -11.21 -21.60
N SER A 77 -11.13 -12.18 -21.20
CA SER A 77 -11.04 -13.46 -21.92
C SER A 77 -12.37 -14.23 -21.87
N LEU A 78 -12.99 -14.29 -20.68
CA LEU A 78 -14.28 -14.96 -20.49
C LEU A 78 -15.41 -14.27 -21.27
N THR A 79 -15.48 -12.94 -21.27
CA THR A 79 -16.47 -12.20 -22.06
C THR A 79 -16.34 -12.50 -23.55
N LYS A 80 -15.11 -12.51 -24.10
CA LYS A 80 -14.88 -12.87 -25.51
C LYS A 80 -15.32 -14.30 -25.82
N LYS A 81 -15.06 -15.26 -24.93
CA LYS A 81 -15.49 -16.66 -25.10
C LYS A 81 -17.01 -16.80 -25.08
N LEU A 82 -17.68 -16.10 -24.17
CA LEU A 82 -19.15 -16.09 -24.10
C LEU A 82 -19.78 -15.52 -25.38
N SER A 83 -19.29 -14.36 -25.85
CA SER A 83 -19.79 -13.75 -27.09
C SER A 83 -19.56 -14.64 -28.32
N TYR A 84 -18.41 -15.32 -28.40
CA TYR A 84 -18.13 -16.26 -29.49
C TYR A 84 -19.07 -17.48 -29.47
N ASN A 85 -19.35 -18.05 -28.29
CA ASN A 85 -20.26 -19.19 -28.17
C ASN A 85 -21.72 -18.81 -28.44
N GLN A 86 -22.15 -17.61 -28.05
CA GLN A 86 -23.50 -17.12 -28.35
C GLN A 86 -23.70 -16.88 -29.85
N GLY A 87 -22.73 -16.27 -30.54
CA GLY A 87 -22.81 -16.06 -31.99
C GLY A 87 -22.58 -17.31 -32.85
N LYS A 88 -22.36 -18.48 -32.24
CA LYS A 88 -22.25 -19.78 -32.92
C LYS A 88 -23.51 -20.65 -32.76
N ALA A 89 -24.44 -20.20 -31.93
CA ALA A 89 -25.72 -20.87 -31.67
C ALA A 89 -26.85 -20.34 -32.58
N ASP A 90 -26.59 -19.26 -33.32
CA ASP A 90 -27.40 -18.72 -34.42
C ASP A 90 -26.82 -19.18 -35.77
#